data_AF-A0A9E6Z5A4-F1
#
_entry.id   AF-A0A9E6Z5A4-F1
#
_cell.length_a   1.000
_cell.length_b   1.000
_cell.length_c   1.000
_cell.angle_alpha   90.00
_cell.angle_beta   90.00
_cell.angle_gamma   90.00
#
_symmetry.space_group_name_H-M   'P 1'
#
loop_
_entity.id
_entity.type
_entity.pdbx_description
1 polymer ?
#
loop_
_entity_poly.entity_id
_entity_poly.type
_entity_poly.pdbx_seq_one_letter_code
_entity_poly.pdbx_strand_id
1 'polypeptide(L)'
;MTACVWGILLFLYLGWHALHLPDIKNLETSVRRPSVVFLTQDRREIGVYGDVYGETITLKQVPKSLKEALMATEDRDFYDHWGIDLKALFRAMVRNVMAGRYVQGGSTLTQQLAKTFS
;
A
#
# COMPACT_ATOMS: atom_id res chain seq x y z
N MET A 1 -8.81 -37.06 12.30
CA MET A 1 -7.71 -37.34 11.35
C MET A 1 -7.65 -36.30 10.22
N THR A 2 -8.77 -36.00 9.55
CA THR A 2 -8.82 -35.03 8.44
C THR A 2 -8.48 -33.58 8.83
N ALA A 3 -8.95 -33.08 9.98
CA ALA A 3 -8.63 -31.73 10.44
C ALA A 3 -7.12 -31.51 10.70
N CYS A 4 -6.43 -32.53 11.21
CA CYS A 4 -4.98 -32.47 11.42
C CYS A 4 -4.22 -32.42 10.09
N VAL A 5 -4.68 -33.17 9.08
CA VAL A 5 -4.10 -33.11 7.72
C VAL A 5 -4.27 -31.72 7.12
N TRP A 6 -5.46 -31.12 7.20
CA TRP A 6 -5.68 -29.76 6.71
C TRP A 6 -4.87 -28.70 7.47
N GLY A 7 -4.72 -28.85 8.79
CA GLY A 7 -3.87 -27.96 9.59
C GLY A 7 -2.40 -28.01 9.18
N ILE A 8 -1.87 -29.22 8.94
CA ILE A 8 -0.50 -29.41 8.46
C ILE A 8 -0.33 -28.80 7.06
N LEU A 9 -1.27 -29.04 6.14
CA LEU A 9 -1.22 -28.48 4.80
C LEU A 9 -1.26 -26.95 4.82
N LEU A 10 -2.13 -26.36 5.64
CA LEU A 10 -2.20 -24.90 5.80
C LEU A 10 -0.90 -24.35 6.39
N PHE A 11 -0.33 -25.00 7.41
CA PHE A 11 0.93 -24.57 8.00
C PHE A 11 2.09 -24.63 7.00
N LEU A 12 2.20 -25.70 6.21
CA LEU A 12 3.21 -25.83 5.17
C LEU A 12 3.03 -24.79 4.06
N TYR A 13 1.79 -24.54 3.65
CA TYR A 13 1.47 -23.51 2.66
C TYR A 13 1.85 -22.11 3.15
N LEU A 14 1.45 -21.76 4.37
CA LEU A 14 1.81 -20.48 4.99
C LEU A 14 3.33 -20.36 5.20
N GLY A 15 3.99 -21.44 5.62
CA GLY A 15 5.44 -21.49 5.79
C GLY A 15 6.18 -21.31 4.45
N TRP A 16 5.70 -21.93 3.38
CA TRP A 16 6.26 -21.75 2.03
C TRP A 16 6.20 -20.28 1.60
N HIS A 17 5.04 -19.63 1.77
CA HIS A 17 4.88 -18.21 1.48
C HIS A 17 5.73 -17.32 2.40
N ALA A 18 5.84 -17.67 3.68
CA ALA A 18 6.65 -16.95 4.66
C ALA A 18 8.17 -17.00 4.37
N LEU A 19 8.64 -18.04 3.67
CA LEU A 19 10.04 -18.17 3.28
C LEU A 19 10.35 -17.51 1.93
N HIS A 20 9.34 -17.26 1.09
CA HIS A 20 9.49 -16.67 -0.25
C HIS A 20 8.95 -15.24 -0.32
N LEU A 21 9.04 -14.45 0.76
CA LEU A 21 8.66 -13.04 0.69
C LEU A 21 9.60 -12.27 -0.26
N PRO A 22 9.06 -11.37 -1.09
CA PRO A 22 9.88 -10.50 -1.93
C PRO A 22 10.80 -9.63 -1.07
N ASP A 23 12.03 -9.40 -1.54
CA ASP A 23 13.01 -8.59 -0.83
C ASP A 23 12.56 -7.11 -0.79
N ILE A 24 12.49 -6.57 0.42
CA ILE A 24 12.10 -5.17 0.68
C ILE A 24 13.16 -4.16 0.25
N LYS A 25 14.40 -4.59 -0.05
CA LYS A 25 15.44 -3.68 -0.56
C LYS A 25 15.06 -3.04 -1.89
N ASN A 26 14.15 -3.66 -2.64
CA ASN A 26 13.64 -3.12 -3.90
C ASN A 26 12.62 -1.98 -3.72
N LEU A 27 12.18 -1.70 -2.50
CA LEU A 27 11.31 -0.55 -2.21
C LEU A 27 12.05 0.78 -2.44
N GLU A 28 13.38 0.80 -2.29
CA GLU A 28 14.21 1.99 -2.58
C GLU A 28 14.66 2.05 -4.04
N THR A 29 14.78 0.89 -4.71
CA THR A 29 15.32 0.77 -6.07
C THR A 29 14.26 0.58 -7.15
N SER A 30 12.95 0.63 -6.81
CA SER A 30 11.86 0.59 -7.80
C SER A 30 12.20 1.52 -8.97
N VAL A 31 12.48 0.85 -10.09
CA VAL A 31 13.26 1.37 -11.21
C VAL A 31 12.59 2.61 -11.75
N ARG A 32 13.15 3.78 -11.41
CA ARG A 32 12.74 5.08 -11.97
C ARG A 32 12.81 4.99 -13.48
N ARG A 33 11.67 4.94 -14.15
CA ARG A 33 11.64 5.04 -15.61
C ARG A 33 12.10 6.46 -15.96
N PRO A 34 13.08 6.61 -16.87
CA PRO A 34 13.64 7.92 -17.17
C PRO A 34 12.55 8.85 -17.72
N SER A 35 12.49 10.07 -17.20
CA SER A 35 11.64 11.14 -17.70
C SER A 35 12.47 12.12 -18.52
N VAL A 36 11.88 12.64 -19.59
CA VAL A 36 12.46 13.68 -20.44
C VAL A 36 11.79 15.00 -20.08
N VAL A 37 12.57 15.96 -19.57
CA VAL A 37 12.09 17.32 -19.30
C VAL A 37 12.34 18.19 -20.53
N PHE A 38 11.28 18.72 -21.12
CA PHE A 38 11.38 19.68 -22.22
C PHE A 38 11.55 21.08 -21.67
N LEU A 39 12.65 21.73 -22.04
CA LEU A 39 13.00 23.08 -21.64
C LEU A 39 12.90 24.04 -22.83
N THR A 40 12.44 25.27 -22.60
CA THR A 40 12.60 26.39 -23.53
C THR A 40 14.08 26.81 -23.61
N GLN A 41 14.44 27.60 -24.61
CA GLN A 41 15.76 28.24 -24.72
C GLN A 41 16.12 29.05 -23.46
N ASP A 42 15.12 29.58 -22.76
CA ASP A 42 15.25 30.37 -21.53
C ASP A 42 15.27 29.49 -20.26
N ARG A 43 15.40 28.16 -20.40
CA ARG A 43 15.38 27.16 -19.33
C ARG A 43 14.05 27.08 -18.55
N ARG A 44 12.92 27.47 -19.15
CA ARG A 44 11.60 27.22 -18.56
C ARG A 44 11.10 25.83 -18.94
N GLU A 45 10.53 25.10 -18.00
CA GLU A 45 9.93 23.78 -18.24
C GLU A 45 8.61 23.92 -19.02
N ILE A 46 8.52 23.29 -20.19
CA ILE A 46 7.32 23.25 -21.04
C ILE A 46 6.48 22.00 -20.74
N GLY A 47 7.14 20.92 -20.30
CA GLY A 47 6.48 19.69 -19.93
C GLY A 47 7.48 18.56 -19.67
N VAL A 48 7.00 17.50 -19.04
CA VAL A 48 7.76 16.28 -18.77
C VAL A 48 7.08 15.13 -19.49
N TYR A 49 7.85 14.33 -20.22
CA TYR A 49 7.37 13.14 -20.92
C TYR A 49 8.07 11.89 -20.39
N GLY A 50 7.29 10.88 -20.02
CA GLY A 50 7.72 9.73 -19.24
C GLY A 50 6.88 9.60 -17.96
N ASP A 51 7.23 8.64 -17.10
CA ASP A 51 6.58 8.54 -15.78
C ASP A 51 6.91 9.80 -14.98
N VAL A 52 5.86 10.52 -14.56
CA VAL A 52 5.99 11.66 -13.67
C VAL A 52 6.56 11.15 -12.34
N TYR A 53 7.76 11.60 -11.98
CA TYR A 53 8.37 11.29 -10.68
C TYR A 53 8.64 12.58 -9.92
N GLY A 54 7.87 12.80 -8.85
CA GLY A 54 8.23 13.77 -7.82
C GLY A 54 9.47 13.32 -7.05
N GLU A 55 10.15 14.28 -6.43
CA GLU A 55 11.31 13.98 -5.58
C GLU A 55 10.91 13.04 -4.44
N THR A 56 11.73 12.02 -4.16
CA THR A 56 11.54 11.15 -3.01
C THR A 56 11.79 11.97 -1.74
N ILE A 57 10.72 12.36 -1.07
CA ILE A 57 10.78 13.09 0.18
C ILE A 57 10.77 12.13 1.37
N THR A 58 11.51 12.49 2.40
CA THR A 58 11.47 11.82 3.70
C THR A 58 10.16 12.15 4.43
N LEU A 59 9.72 11.28 5.33
CA LEU A 59 8.51 11.49 6.13
C LEU A 59 8.53 12.80 6.96
N LYS A 60 9.73 13.35 7.23
CA LYS A 60 9.94 14.63 7.92
C LYS A 60 9.58 15.84 7.05
N GLN A 61 9.75 15.73 5.73
CA GLN A 61 9.41 16.77 4.76
C GLN A 61 7.91 16.80 4.44
N VAL A 62 7.17 15.72 4.75
CA VAL A 62 5.73 15.66 4.53
C VAL A 62 5.00 16.57 5.54
N PRO A 63 4.16 17.51 5.08
CA PRO A 63 3.35 18.36 5.95
C PRO A 63 2.52 17.53 6.94
N LYS A 64 2.48 17.97 8.20
CA LYS A 64 1.74 17.26 9.26
C LYS A 64 0.26 17.08 8.91
N SER A 65 -0.38 18.14 8.39
CA SER A 65 -1.77 18.12 7.96
C SER A 65 -2.04 17.08 6.86
N LEU A 66 -1.11 16.89 5.93
CA LEU A 66 -1.24 15.88 4.87
C LEU A 66 -1.17 14.46 5.46
N LYS A 67 -0.21 14.20 6.35
CA LYS A 67 -0.10 12.89 7.04
C LYS A 67 -1.38 12.58 7.81
N GLU A 68 -1.87 13.54 8.59
CA GLU A 68 -3.08 13.39 9.40
C GLU A 68 -4.33 13.21 8.54
N ALA A 69 -4.48 13.97 7.45
CA ALA A 69 -5.61 13.83 6.54
C ALA A 69 -5.61 12.46 5.84
N LEU A 70 -4.44 11.98 5.42
CA LEU A 70 -4.30 10.67 4.79
C LEU A 70 -4.68 9.55 5.77
N MET A 71 -4.13 9.56 6.99
CA MET A 71 -4.51 8.59 8.02
C MET A 71 -6.00 8.69 8.36
N ALA A 72 -6.55 9.88 8.55
CA ALA A 72 -7.96 10.04 8.90
C ALA A 72 -8.93 9.51 7.82
N THR A 73 -8.51 9.54 6.55
CA THR A 73 -9.33 9.15 5.39
C THR A 73 -9.15 7.67 5.03
N GLU A 74 -7.90 7.20 4.96
CA GLU A 74 -7.55 5.87 4.47
C GLU A 74 -7.36 4.85 5.60
N ASP A 75 -6.76 5.26 6.71
CA ASP A 75 -6.32 4.34 7.77
C ASP A 75 -6.21 5.03 9.14
N ARG A 76 -7.37 5.17 9.80
CA ARG A 76 -7.51 6.02 10.99
C ARG A 76 -6.70 5.54 12.19
N ASP A 77 -6.67 4.22 12.35
CA ASP A 77 -6.05 3.55 13.50
C ASP A 77 -4.67 2.99 13.10
N PHE A 78 -4.02 3.60 12.10
CA PHE A 78 -2.79 3.12 11.47
C PHE A 78 -1.69 2.71 12.48
N TYR A 79 -1.50 3.53 13.52
CA TYR A 79 -0.49 3.30 14.56
C TYR A 79 -0.90 2.27 15.61
N ASP A 80 -2.20 1.93 15.69
CA ASP A 80 -2.73 1.01 16.70
C ASP A 80 -2.78 -0.44 16.20
N HIS A 81 -2.53 -0.67 14.91
CA HIS A 81 -2.55 -1.98 14.30
C HIS A 81 -1.20 -2.36 13.66
N TRP A 82 -0.99 -3.66 13.50
CA TRP A 82 0.25 -4.24 12.96
C TRP A 82 0.21 -4.43 11.42
N GLY A 83 -0.61 -3.64 10.72
CA GLY A 83 -0.77 -3.67 9.27
C GLY A 83 -2.08 -4.29 8.78
N ILE A 84 -2.90 -4.83 9.69
CA ILE A 84 -4.27 -5.28 9.40
C ILE A 84 -5.22 -4.72 10.47
N ASP A 85 -6.19 -3.90 10.05
CA ASP A 85 -7.29 -3.46 10.92
C ASP A 85 -8.48 -4.41 10.81
N LEU A 86 -8.60 -5.34 11.77
CA LEU A 86 -9.73 -6.26 11.85
C LEU A 86 -11.06 -5.55 12.10
N LYS A 87 -11.05 -4.42 12.84
CA LYS A 87 -12.27 -3.65 13.13
C LYS A 87 -12.76 -2.97 11.86
N ALA A 88 -11.88 -2.29 11.11
CA ALA A 88 -12.25 -1.68 9.83
C ALA A 88 -12.69 -2.72 8.80
N LEU A 89 -11.98 -3.85 8.70
CA LEU A 89 -12.35 -4.94 7.80
C LEU A 89 -13.76 -5.48 8.11
N PHE A 90 -14.04 -5.75 9.39
CA PHE A 90 -15.35 -6.26 9.80
C PHE A 90 -16.46 -5.23 9.56
N ARG A 91 -16.24 -3.95 9.92
CA ARG A 91 -17.22 -2.88 9.63
C ARG A 91 -17.51 -2.76 8.13
N ALA A 92 -16.46 -2.75 7.30
CA ALA A 92 -16.59 -2.63 5.86
C ALA A 92 -17.36 -3.82 5.28
N MET A 93 -17.06 -5.04 5.74
CA MET A 93 -17.78 -6.26 5.35
C MET A 93 -19.26 -6.16 5.67
N VAL A 94 -19.63 -5.80 6.91
CA VAL A 94 -21.03 -5.64 7.32
C VAL A 94 -21.74 -4.59 6.46
N ARG A 95 -21.13 -3.43 6.22
CA ARG A 95 -21.71 -2.38 5.38
C ARG A 95 -21.90 -2.81 3.93
N ASN A 96 -20.93 -3.50 3.35
CA ASN A 96 -21.01 -3.99 1.97
C ASN A 96 -22.09 -5.06 1.80
N VAL A 97 -22.22 -5.98 2.77
CA VAL A 97 -23.30 -6.99 2.78
C VAL A 97 -24.67 -6.32 2.90
N MET A 98 -24.83 -5.38 3.85
CA MET A 98 -26.09 -4.65 4.01
C MET A 98 -26.46 -3.81 2.78
N ALA A 99 -25.48 -3.25 2.08
CA ALA A 99 -25.69 -2.45 0.88
C ALA A 99 -25.86 -3.30 -0.40
N GLY A 100 -25.63 -4.61 -0.33
CA GLY A 100 -25.62 -5.52 -1.47
C GLY A 100 -24.56 -5.21 -2.53
N ARG A 101 -23.61 -4.32 -2.24
CA ARG A 101 -22.55 -3.86 -3.15
C ARG A 101 -21.36 -3.33 -2.37
N TYR A 102 -20.23 -3.15 -3.05
CA TYR A 102 -19.06 -2.51 -2.46
C TYR A 102 -19.34 -1.01 -2.22
N VAL A 103 -19.39 -0.59 -0.97
CA VAL A 103 -19.62 0.79 -0.53
C VAL A 103 -18.54 1.31 0.42
N GLN A 104 -17.81 0.42 1.09
CA GLN A 104 -16.78 0.79 2.06
C GLN A 104 -15.55 -0.12 1.91
N GLY A 105 -14.37 0.51 1.94
CA GLY A 105 -13.08 -0.16 2.07
C GLY A 105 -12.69 -0.41 3.52
N GLY A 106 -11.90 -1.45 3.74
CA GLY A 106 -11.31 -1.78 5.04
C GLY A 106 -9.82 -2.15 4.93
N SER A 107 -9.16 -1.73 3.85
CA SER A 107 -7.72 -1.98 3.65
C SER A 107 -6.89 -0.92 4.35
N THR A 108 -5.74 -1.36 4.89
CA THR A 108 -4.77 -0.49 5.58
C THR A 108 -3.74 0.07 4.60
N LEU A 109 -3.03 1.13 5.00
CA LEU A 109 -1.91 1.66 4.22
C LEU A 109 -0.81 0.61 4.00
N THR A 110 -0.58 -0.26 4.99
CA THR A 110 0.38 -1.39 4.86
C THR A 110 -0.05 -2.37 3.77
N GLN A 111 -1.35 -2.72 3.70
CA GLN A 111 -1.87 -3.59 2.64
C GLN A 111 -1.82 -2.91 1.27
N GLN A 112 -2.13 -1.61 1.20
CA GLN A 112 -2.04 -0.85 -0.05
C GLN A 112 -0.59 -0.80 -0.54
N LEU A 113 0.37 -0.56 0.36
CA LEU A 113 1.79 -0.61 0.04
C LEU A 113 2.18 -2.01 -0.48
N ALA A 114 1.80 -3.07 0.23
CA ALA A 114 2.12 -4.44 -0.20
C ALA A 114 1.55 -4.77 -1.59
N LYS A 115 0.34 -4.29 -1.93
CA LYS A 115 -0.27 -4.51 -3.26
C LYS A 115 0.43 -3.73 -4.38
N THR A 116 0.90 -2.52 -4.11
CA THR A 116 1.55 -1.67 -5.11
C THR A 116 2.98 -2.14 -5.44
N PHE A 117 3.63 -2.83 -4.50
CA PHE A 117 5.03 -3.25 -4.61
C PHE A 117 5.23 -4.78 -4.71
N SER A 118 4.15 -5.56 -4.71
CA SER A 118 4.17 -7.00 -4.98
C SER A 118 3.94 -7.32 -6.44
#